data_AF-A0A0C1L5B3-F1
#
_entry.id   AF-A0A0C1L5B3-F1
#
_cell.length_a   1.000
_cell.length_b   1.000
_cell.length_c   1.000
_cell.angle_alpha   90.00
_cell.angle_beta   90.00
_cell.angle_gamma   90.00
#
_symmetry.space_group_name_H-M   'P 1'
#
loop_
_entity.id
_entity.type
_entity.pdbx_description
1 polymer ?
#
loop_
_entity_poly.entity_id
_entity_poly.type
_entity_poly.pdbx_seq_one_letter_code
_entity_poly.pdbx_strand_id
1 'polypeptide(L)'
;MQTISKYDGQKKISMLWFVASGIVLLIFVLMLFSRNNVDRTSAWQWLISYLSPVLTLMASAFVYTIQHQRKFQSKLIDVFFYRLILFSSVFYLLLILALIVSFPIVERNDVLFHDHLNRNSFPLPFVQGLILVLAGIFFNKG
;
A
#
# COMPACT_ATOMS: atom_id res chain seq x y z
N MET A 1 -28.68 -6.74 -1.69
CA MET A 1 -27.29 -6.37 -1.34
C MET A 1 -26.37 -7.41 -1.94
N GLN A 2 -25.34 -6.99 -2.70
CA GLN A 2 -24.36 -7.94 -3.24
C GLN A 2 -23.40 -8.35 -2.12
N THR A 3 -23.13 -9.65 -1.98
CA THR A 3 -22.24 -10.20 -0.96
C THR A 3 -21.08 -10.94 -1.59
N ILE A 4 -19.91 -10.91 -0.95
CA ILE A 4 -18.73 -11.67 -1.37
C ILE A 4 -18.26 -12.55 -0.21
N SER A 5 -17.68 -13.70 -0.53
CA SER A 5 -16.98 -14.51 0.47
C SER A 5 -15.86 -13.70 1.13
N LYS A 6 -15.77 -13.75 2.46
CA LYS A 6 -14.69 -13.13 3.22
C LYS A 6 -13.33 -13.60 2.75
N TYR A 7 -13.19 -14.90 2.47
CA TYR A 7 -11.95 -15.48 1.94
C TYR A 7 -11.52 -14.82 0.63
N ASP A 8 -12.43 -14.72 -0.34
CA ASP A 8 -12.12 -14.15 -1.65
C ASP A 8 -11.80 -12.65 -1.57
N GLY A 9 -12.53 -11.91 -0.74
CA GLY A 9 -12.28 -10.48 -0.53
C GLY A 9 -10.90 -10.22 0.07
N GLN A 10 -10.56 -10.94 1.15
CA GLN A 10 -9.27 -10.81 1.84
C GLN A 10 -8.10 -11.24 0.95
N LYS A 11 -8.23 -12.39 0.26
CA LYS A 11 -7.22 -12.88 -0.68
C LYS A 11 -6.94 -11.86 -1.79
N LYS A 12 -7.98 -11.29 -2.41
CA LYS A 12 -7.83 -10.30 -3.48
C LYS A 12 -7.15 -9.01 -3.00
N ILE A 13 -7.54 -8.50 -1.84
CA ILE A 13 -6.93 -7.27 -1.27
C ILE A 13 -5.46 -7.53 -0.92
N SER A 14 -5.14 -8.64 -0.26
CA SER A 14 -3.74 -8.98 0.06
C SER A 14 -2.90 -9.16 -1.21
N MET A 15 -3.42 -9.88 -2.22
CA MET A 15 -2.72 -10.05 -3.50
C MET A 15 -2.47 -8.72 -4.21
N LEU A 16 -3.47 -7.82 -4.23
CA LEU A 16 -3.30 -6.47 -4.78
C LEU A 16 -2.13 -5.76 -4.11
N TRP A 17 -2.08 -5.77 -2.77
CA TRP A 17 -1.01 -5.12 -2.02
C TRP A 17 0.36 -5.71 -2.34
N PHE A 18 0.50 -7.04 -2.37
CA PHE A 18 1.79 -7.67 -2.71
C PHE A 18 2.26 -7.33 -4.12
N VAL A 19 1.37 -7.45 -5.12
CA VAL A 19 1.72 -7.17 -6.52
C VAL A 19 2.04 -5.69 -6.72
N ALA A 20 1.18 -4.79 -6.24
CA ALA A 20 1.37 -3.36 -6.41
C ALA A 20 2.59 -2.84 -5.64
N SER A 21 2.85 -3.36 -4.43
CA SER A 21 4.05 -3.00 -3.67
C SER A 21 5.31 -3.51 -4.33
N GLY A 22 5.27 -4.69 -4.97
CA GLY A 22 6.37 -5.20 -5.79
C GLY A 22 6.67 -4.28 -6.99
N ILE A 23 5.62 -3.78 -7.66
CA ILE A 23 5.75 -2.81 -8.76
C ILE A 23 6.34 -1.49 -8.25
N VAL A 24 5.82 -0.94 -7.15
CA VAL A 24 6.33 0.29 -6.52
C VAL A 24 7.81 0.13 -6.15
N LEU A 25 8.18 -0.99 -5.52
CA LEU A 25 9.56 -1.28 -5.14
C LEU A 25 10.47 -1.38 -6.36
N LEU A 26 10.04 -2.08 -7.42
CA LEU A 26 10.81 -2.21 -8.65
C LEU A 26 11.06 -0.85 -9.30
N ILE A 27 10.03 -0.03 -9.43
CA ILE A 27 10.15 1.33 -10.00
C ILE A 27 11.08 2.19 -9.13
N PHE A 28 10.91 2.13 -7.80
CA PHE A 28 11.74 2.86 -6.85
C PHE A 28 13.23 2.46 -6.96
N VAL A 29 13.51 1.17 -7.07
CA VAL A 29 14.88 0.65 -7.24
C VAL A 29 15.49 1.11 -8.56
N LEU A 30 14.77 0.98 -9.68
CA LEU A 30 15.24 1.45 -10.98
C LEU A 30 15.56 2.96 -10.94
N MET A 31 14.72 3.72 -10.25
CA MET A 31 14.90 5.16 -10.11
C MET A 31 16.11 5.52 -9.24
N LEU A 32 16.36 4.80 -8.15
CA LEU A 32 17.55 4.96 -7.32
C LEU A 32 18.84 4.61 -8.08
N PHE A 33 18.84 3.54 -8.88
CA PHE A 33 20.02 3.14 -9.66
C PHE A 33 20.38 4.13 -10.77
N SER A 34 19.37 4.78 -11.36
CA SER A 34 19.59 5.79 -12.40
C SER A 34 20.30 7.06 -11.91
N ARG A 35 20.51 7.22 -10.59
CA ARG A 35 20.90 8.49 -9.98
C ARG A 35 22.10 8.33 -9.05
N ASN A 36 23.15 9.11 -9.32
CA ASN A 36 24.41 9.02 -8.55
C ASN A 36 24.41 9.91 -7.28
N ASN A 37 23.64 10.99 -7.25
CA ASN A 37 23.63 11.99 -6.16
C ASN A 37 22.41 11.86 -5.23
N VAL A 38 22.03 10.64 -4.87
CA VAL A 38 20.87 10.39 -3.98
C VAL A 38 21.35 9.80 -2.67
N ASP A 39 20.87 10.33 -1.56
CA ASP A 39 20.94 9.68 -0.26
C ASP A 39 20.02 8.44 -0.27
N ARG A 40 20.62 7.30 -0.62
CA ARG A 40 19.92 6.02 -0.74
C ARG A 40 19.35 5.55 0.59
N THR A 41 20.05 5.81 1.70
CA THR A 41 19.65 5.36 3.03
C THR A 41 18.34 6.03 3.43
N SER A 42 18.29 7.36 3.29
CA SER A 42 17.11 8.13 3.65
C SER A 42 15.94 7.84 2.70
N ALA A 43 16.21 7.64 1.41
CA ALA A 43 15.19 7.22 0.46
C ALA A 43 14.59 5.83 0.80
N TRP A 44 15.42 4.85 1.17
CA TRP A 44 14.94 3.54 1.61
C TRP A 44 14.11 3.63 2.89
N GLN A 45 14.55 4.41 3.87
CA GLN A 45 13.80 4.64 5.11
C GLN A 45 12.41 5.22 4.79
N TRP A 46 12.34 6.20 3.88
CA TRP A 46 11.07 6.77 3.43
C TRP A 46 10.12 5.70 2.88
N LEU A 47 10.58 4.87 1.93
CA LEU A 47 9.73 3.84 1.33
C LEU A 47 9.24 2.83 2.39
N ILE A 48 10.14 2.41 3.29
CA ILE A 48 9.82 1.45 4.35
C ILE A 48 8.75 2.02 5.29
N SER A 49 8.86 3.29 5.70
CA SER A 49 7.89 3.92 6.60
C SER A 49 6.45 3.92 6.05
N TYR A 50 6.29 4.11 4.74
CA TYR A 50 4.96 4.19 4.11
C TYR A 50 4.43 2.84 3.61
N LEU A 51 5.30 1.90 3.25
CA LEU A 51 4.88 0.62 2.68
C LEU A 51 4.80 -0.50 3.72
N SER A 52 5.75 -0.55 4.67
CA SER A 52 5.90 -1.66 5.62
C SER A 52 4.69 -1.87 6.54
N PRO A 53 4.07 -0.85 7.15
CA PRO A 53 2.97 -1.07 8.09
C PRO A 53 1.77 -1.74 7.43
N VAL A 54 1.41 -1.33 6.21
CA VAL A 54 0.28 -1.90 5.49
C VAL A 54 0.63 -3.28 4.94
N LEU A 55 1.83 -3.47 4.39
CA LEU A 55 2.29 -4.79 3.95
C LEU A 55 2.29 -5.83 5.07
N THR A 56 2.75 -5.46 6.26
CA THR A 56 2.77 -6.34 7.43
C THR A 56 1.35 -6.74 7.84
N LEU A 57 0.41 -5.78 7.82
CA LEU A 57 -1.01 -6.07 8.07
C LEU A 57 -1.60 -6.99 7.00
N MET A 58 -1.32 -6.75 5.72
CA MET A 58 -1.84 -7.56 4.62
C MET A 58 -1.25 -8.97 4.61
N ALA A 59 0.02 -9.12 4.99
CA ALA A 59 0.69 -10.40 5.14
C ALA A 59 0.12 -11.22 6.30
N SER A 60 -0.02 -10.60 7.48
CA SER A 60 -0.62 -11.27 8.64
C SER A 60 -2.07 -11.67 8.37
N ALA A 61 -2.86 -10.79 7.75
CA ALA A 61 -4.21 -11.10 7.31
C ALA A 61 -4.27 -12.25 6.31
N PHE A 62 -3.36 -12.29 5.33
CA PHE A 62 -3.31 -13.36 4.33
C PHE A 62 -3.02 -14.73 4.96
N VAL A 63 -2.00 -14.81 5.83
CA VAL A 63 -1.66 -16.04 6.57
C VAL A 63 -2.85 -16.50 7.43
N TYR A 64 -3.47 -15.58 8.15
CA TYR A 64 -4.63 -15.87 8.98
C TYR A 64 -5.83 -16.39 8.17
N THR A 65 -6.03 -15.81 6.98
CA THR A 65 -7.10 -16.20 6.04
C THR A 65 -6.91 -17.63 5.51
N ILE A 66 -5.67 -18.00 5.18
CA ILE A 66 -5.35 -19.36 4.71
C ILE A 66 -5.59 -20.38 5.82
N GLN A 67 -5.13 -20.11 7.05
CA GLN A 67 -5.30 -21.02 8.19
C GLN A 67 -6.78 -21.27 8.52
N HIS A 68 -7.66 -20.29 8.26
CA HIS A 68 -9.08 -20.35 8.60
C HIS A 68 -9.99 -20.41 7.36
N GLN A 69 -9.48 -20.91 6.22
CA GLN A 69 -10.18 -20.88 4.94
C GLN A 69 -11.63 -21.40 5.02
N ARG A 70 -11.87 -22.55 5.65
CA ARG A 70 -13.23 -23.14 5.77
C ARG A 70 -14.20 -22.22 6.50
N LYS A 71 -13.74 -21.50 7.53
CA LYS A 71 -14.54 -20.57 8.33
C LYS A 71 -14.87 -19.29 7.55
N PHE A 72 -13.97 -18.84 6.68
CA PHE A 72 -14.15 -17.60 5.91
C PHE A 72 -14.82 -17.80 4.56
N GLN A 73 -14.82 -19.02 4.02
CA GLN A 73 -15.57 -19.33 2.81
C GLN A 73 -17.08 -19.24 3.05
N SER A 74 -17.58 -19.68 4.20
CA SER A 74 -19.00 -19.60 4.56
C SER A 74 -19.44 -18.23 5.07
N LYS A 75 -18.50 -17.33 5.38
CA LYS A 75 -18.81 -15.99 5.87
C LYS A 75 -18.92 -15.00 4.70
N LEU A 76 -20.06 -14.33 4.62
CA LEU A 76 -20.34 -13.33 3.60
C LEU A 76 -20.12 -11.92 4.17
N ILE A 77 -19.48 -11.07 3.37
CA ILE A 77 -19.28 -9.65 3.67
C ILE A 77 -20.03 -8.82 2.62
N ASP A 78 -20.54 -7.67 3.04
CA ASP A 78 -21.08 -6.67 2.14
C ASP A 78 -20.01 -6.15 1.16
N VAL A 79 -20.33 -6.18 -0.13
CA VAL A 79 -19.48 -5.70 -1.21
C VAL A 79 -19.10 -4.23 -1.04
N PHE A 80 -19.90 -3.42 -0.33
CA PHE A 80 -19.57 -2.03 -0.03
C PHE A 80 -18.22 -1.90 0.71
N PHE A 81 -18.02 -2.67 1.79
CA PHE A 81 -16.78 -2.62 2.58
C PHE A 81 -15.57 -3.12 1.77
N TYR A 82 -15.77 -4.17 0.97
CA TYR A 82 -14.74 -4.66 0.06
C TYR A 82 -14.32 -3.59 -0.93
N ARG A 83 -15.28 -2.92 -1.60
CA ARG A 83 -15.00 -1.85 -2.56
C ARG A 83 -14.33 -0.66 -1.89
N LEU A 84 -14.77 -0.26 -0.71
CA LEU A 84 -14.20 0.86 0.03
C LEU A 84 -12.69 0.63 0.29
N ILE A 85 -12.33 -0.53 0.83
CA ILE A 85 -10.92 -0.86 1.09
C ILE A 85 -10.13 -1.00 -0.20
N LEU A 86 -10.73 -1.59 -1.23
CA LEU A 86 -10.09 -1.72 -2.54
C LEU A 86 -9.75 -0.34 -3.10
N PHE A 87 -10.71 0.58 -3.15
CA PHE A 87 -10.50 1.94 -3.64
C PHE A 87 -9.48 2.70 -2.80
N SER A 88 -9.57 2.65 -1.47
CA SER A 88 -8.58 3.30 -0.60
C SER A 88 -7.17 2.73 -0.81
N SER A 89 -7.04 1.41 -0.96
CA SER A 89 -5.75 0.75 -1.22
C SER A 89 -5.13 1.18 -2.54
N VAL A 90 -5.92 1.11 -3.63
CA VAL A 90 -5.47 1.53 -4.95
C VAL A 90 -5.09 3.01 -4.94
N PHE A 91 -5.92 3.87 -4.36
CA PHE A 91 -5.66 5.30 -4.25
C PHE A 91 -4.34 5.61 -3.54
N TYR A 92 -4.08 4.96 -2.40
CA TYR A 92 -2.83 5.16 -1.66
C TYR A 92 -1.59 4.67 -2.42
N LEU A 93 -1.68 3.50 -3.06
CA LEU A 93 -0.58 2.97 -3.87
C LEU A 93 -0.29 3.90 -5.06
N LEU A 94 -1.33 4.46 -5.69
CA LEU A 94 -1.18 5.47 -6.73
C LEU A 94 -0.57 6.76 -6.19
N LEU A 95 -0.89 7.20 -4.97
CA LEU A 95 -0.23 8.36 -4.36
C LEU A 95 1.27 8.13 -4.15
N ILE A 96 1.66 6.98 -3.58
CA ILE A 96 3.08 6.63 -3.43
C ILE A 96 3.76 6.62 -4.80
N LEU A 97 3.14 5.96 -5.78
CA LEU A 97 3.69 5.85 -7.12
C LEU A 97 3.83 7.23 -7.80
N ALA A 98 2.81 8.08 -7.67
CA ALA A 98 2.81 9.43 -8.20
C ALA A 98 3.92 10.28 -7.57
N LEU A 99 4.16 10.16 -6.26
CA LEU A 99 5.27 10.87 -5.59
C LEU A 99 6.63 10.43 -6.13
N ILE A 100 6.85 9.12 -6.27
CA ILE A 100 8.09 8.57 -6.84
C ILE A 100 8.29 9.08 -8.27
N VAL A 101 7.27 8.92 -9.13
CA VAL A 101 7.36 9.30 -10.55
C VAL A 101 7.38 10.83 -10.76
N SER A 102 6.88 11.62 -9.81
CA SER A 102 6.88 13.09 -9.92
C SER A 102 8.27 13.71 -9.82
N PHE A 103 9.23 13.04 -9.19
CA PHE A 103 10.55 13.61 -8.95
C PHE A 103 11.35 14.00 -10.20
N PRO A 104 11.46 13.19 -11.28
CA PRO A 104 12.16 13.60 -12.52
C PRO A 104 11.57 14.86 -13.16
N ILE A 105 10.29 15.16 -12.90
CA ILE A 105 9.64 16.37 -13.42
C ILE A 105 10.11 17.61 -12.66
N VAL A 106 10.52 17.45 -11.39
CA VAL A 106 10.86 18.54 -10.45
C VAL A 106 12.37 18.76 -10.32
N GLU A 107 13.20 17.82 -10.78
CA GLU A 107 14.67 17.83 -10.66
C GLU A 107 15.40 19.03 -11.30
N ARG A 108 14.70 19.94 -11.99
CA ARG A 108 15.29 21.16 -12.55
C ARG A 108 15.96 22.10 -11.52
N ASN A 109 15.77 21.90 -10.22
CA ASN A 109 16.08 22.89 -9.18
C ASN A 109 17.04 22.41 -8.06
N ASP A 110 17.97 21.47 -8.32
CA ASP A 110 18.96 20.98 -7.33
C ASP A 110 18.38 20.37 -6.04
N VAL A 111 17.11 19.98 -6.04
CA VAL A 111 16.44 19.39 -4.87
C VAL A 111 16.84 17.93 -4.72
N LEU A 112 17.37 17.55 -3.56
CA LEU A 112 17.68 16.16 -3.24
C LEU A 112 16.39 15.31 -3.25
N PHE A 113 16.49 14.08 -3.76
CA PHE A 113 15.36 13.16 -3.89
C PHE A 113 14.56 12.98 -2.60
N HIS A 114 15.28 12.77 -1.50
CA HIS A 114 14.68 12.61 -0.19
C HIS A 114 13.91 13.85 0.27
N ASP A 115 14.40 15.06 -0.03
CA ASP A 115 13.74 16.31 0.36
C ASP A 115 12.45 16.54 -0.41
N HIS A 116 12.44 16.18 -1.70
CA HIS A 116 11.22 16.16 -2.51
C HIS A 116 10.18 15.19 -1.95
N LEU A 117 10.61 13.98 -1.58
CA LEU A 117 9.73 12.99 -0.98
C LEU A 117 9.14 13.51 0.33
N ASN A 118 9.96 13.96 1.28
CA ASN A 118 9.49 14.42 2.59
C ASN A 118 8.54 15.62 2.50
N ARG A 119 8.85 16.59 1.64
CA ARG A 119 8.01 17.79 1.48
C ARG A 119 6.61 17.46 0.97
N ASN A 120 6.49 16.47 0.08
CA ASN A 120 5.23 16.13 -0.57
C ASN A 120 4.50 14.95 0.10
N SER A 121 5.08 14.35 1.15
CA SER A 121 4.52 13.17 1.83
C SER A 121 3.46 13.48 2.87
N PHE A 122 3.16 14.76 3.14
CA PHE A 122 2.18 15.15 4.15
C PHE A 122 0.82 14.40 4.09
N PRO A 123 0.25 14.09 2.91
CA PRO A 123 -1.00 13.34 2.83
C PRO A 123 -0.89 11.85 3.16
N LEU A 124 0.30 11.25 3.03
CA LEU A 124 0.48 9.80 3.12
C LEU A 124 0.12 9.23 4.51
N PRO A 125 0.59 9.77 5.65
CA PRO A 125 0.23 9.23 6.96
C PRO A 125 -1.27 9.20 7.23
N PHE A 126 -2.01 10.22 6.76
CA PHE A 126 -3.46 10.29 6.93
C PHE A 126 -4.18 9.17 6.16
N VAL A 127 -3.83 8.99 4.89
CA VAL A 127 -4.43 7.95 4.05
C VAL A 127 -4.00 6.56 4.53
N GLN A 128 -2.75 6.40 4.97
CA GLN A 128 -2.24 5.17 5.57
C GLN A 128 -3.02 4.78 6.82
N GLY A 129 -3.24 5.73 7.74
CA GLY A 129 -4.04 5.53 8.95
C GLY A 129 -5.47 5.08 8.62
N LEU A 130 -6.08 5.71 7.62
CA LEU A 130 -7.42 5.34 7.15
C LEU A 130 -7.45 3.90 6.62
N ILE A 131 -6.47 3.50 5.81
CA ILE A 131 -6.36 2.12 5.31
C ILE A 131 -6.19 1.14 6.46
N LEU A 132 -5.32 1.42 7.43
CA LEU A 132 -5.07 0.54 8.57
C LEU A 132 -6.35 0.32 9.39
N VAL A 133 -7.15 1.37 9.61
CA VAL A 133 -8.43 1.27 10.31
C VAL A 133 -9.43 0.44 9.50
N LEU A 134 -9.61 0.76 8.21
CA LEU A 134 -10.55 0.02 7.36
C LEU A 134 -10.17 -1.46 7.22
N ALA A 135 -8.89 -1.73 6.99
CA ALA A 135 -8.33 -3.07 6.94
C ALA A 135 -8.52 -3.79 8.27
N GLY A 136 -8.22 -3.15 9.41
CA GLY A 136 -8.44 -3.72 10.74
C GLY A 136 -9.91 -4.11 10.98
N ILE A 137 -10.85 -3.25 10.60
CA ILE A 137 -12.29 -3.54 10.69
C ILE A 137 -12.65 -4.75 9.82
N PHE A 138 -12.21 -4.76 8.57
CA PHE A 138 -12.52 -5.81 7.61
C PHE A 138 -11.90 -7.17 7.93
N PHE A 139 -10.67 -7.17 8.45
CA PHE A 139 -9.99 -8.41 8.82
C PHE A 139 -10.50 -8.97 10.15
N ASN A 140 -10.77 -8.11 11.13
CA ASN A 140 -11.05 -8.51 12.51
C ASN A 140 -12.55 -8.66 12.83
N LYS A 141 -13.41 -7.74 12.39
CA LYS A 141 -14.86 -7.78 12.66
C LYS A 141 -15.68 -8.52 11.59
N GLY A 142 -15.07 -8.77 10.43
CA GLY A 142 -15.68 -9.42 9.28
C GLY A 142 -15.98 -10.88 9.49
#